data_AF-M5PDT0-F1
#
_entry.id   AF-M5PDT0-F1
#
_cell.length_a   1.000
_cell.length_b   1.000
_cell.length_c   1.000
_cell.angle_alpha   90.00
_cell.angle_beta   90.00
_cell.angle_gamma   90.00
#
_symmetry.space_group_name_H-M   'P 1'
#
loop_
_entity.id
_entity.type
_entity.pdbx_description
1 polymer ?
#
loop_
_entity_poly.entity_id
_entity_poly.type
_entity_poly.pdbx_seq_one_letter_code
_entity_poly.pdbx_strand_id
1 'polypeptide(L)'
;MKVLILFYLWIIPLIVGLIFFLITQKTSFQKRFYPAFSMIGLAVVIFAVCYLIGQPYLGNFFGGTMLFGTVLPFMAAAMKKKK
;
A
#
# COMPACT_ATOMS: atom_id res chain seq x y z
N MET A 1 -14.64 -21.29 2.39
CA MET A 1 -15.11 -20.10 1.65
C MET A 1 -14.33 -18.81 1.97
N LYS A 2 -14.16 -18.41 3.24
CA LYS A 2 -13.46 -17.15 3.59
C LYS A 2 -12.00 -17.04 3.08
N VAL A 3 -11.24 -18.14 3.11
CA VAL A 3 -9.83 -18.16 2.66
C VAL A 3 -9.70 -18.01 1.14
N LEU A 4 -10.58 -18.64 0.35
CA LEU A 4 -10.60 -18.49 -1.11
C LEU A 4 -10.90 -17.05 -1.53
N ILE A 5 -11.83 -16.39 -0.84
CA ILE A 5 -12.15 -14.97 -1.10
C ILE A 5 -10.95 -14.07 -0.74
N LEU A 6 -10.28 -14.31 0.39
CA LEU A 6 -9.04 -13.60 0.76
C LEU A 6 -7.93 -13.83 -0.28
N PHE A 7 -7.83 -15.03 -0.84
CA PHE A 7 -6.89 -15.36 -1.92
C PHE A 7 -7.16 -14.62 -3.24
N TYR A 8 -8.35 -14.06 -3.47
CA TYR A 8 -8.57 -13.15 -4.60
C TYR A 8 -8.38 -11.68 -4.21
N LEU A 9 -8.61 -11.33 -2.94
CA LEU A 9 -8.54 -9.95 -2.44
C LEU A 9 -7.11 -9.40 -2.36
N TRP A 10 -6.08 -10.24 -2.28
CA TRP A 10 -4.66 -9.80 -2.28
C TRP A 10 -4.23 -9.07 -3.55
N ILE A 11 -4.94 -9.26 -4.67
CA ILE A 11 -4.67 -8.59 -5.94
C ILE A 11 -4.83 -7.07 -5.80
N ILE A 12 -5.79 -6.62 -4.98
CA ILE A 12 -6.09 -5.20 -4.79
C ILE A 12 -4.90 -4.44 -4.17
N PRO A 13 -4.36 -4.84 -3.00
CA PRO A 13 -3.13 -4.26 -2.44
C PRO A 13 -1.94 -4.26 -3.41
N LEU A 14 -1.80 -5.32 -4.22
CA LEU A 14 -0.73 -5.46 -5.20
C LEU A 14 -0.85 -4.42 -6.32
N ILE A 15 -2.04 -4.26 -6.89
CA ILE A 15 -2.33 -3.23 -7.90
C ILE A 15 -2.09 -1.84 -7.32
N VAL A 16 -2.54 -1.58 -6.09
CA VAL A 16 -2.31 -0.29 -5.42
C VAL A 16 -0.81 -0.03 -5.26
N GLY A 17 -0.04 -1.00 -4.76
CA GLY A 17 1.42 -0.87 -4.62
C GLY A 17 2.10 -0.55 -5.95
N LEU A 18 1.65 -1.17 -7.04
CA LEU A 18 2.18 -0.95 -8.38
C LEU A 18 1.83 0.45 -8.92
N ILE A 19 0.61 0.94 -8.68
CA ILE A 19 0.22 2.33 -9.01
C ILE A 19 1.12 3.32 -8.26
N PHE A 20 1.32 3.15 -6.96
CA PHE A 20 2.17 4.03 -6.17
C PHE A 20 3.65 3.95 -6.54
N PHE A 21 4.13 2.79 -6.98
CA PHE A 21 5.45 2.63 -7.57
C PHE A 21 5.60 3.48 -8.84
N LEU A 22 4.64 3.43 -9.77
CA LEU A 22 4.65 4.24 -10.99
C LEU A 22 4.58 5.75 -10.67
N ILE A 23 3.76 6.14 -9.69
CA ILE A 23 3.70 7.52 -9.19
C ILE A 23 5.05 7.95 -8.62
N THR A 24 5.73 7.07 -7.88
CA THR A 24 7.07 7.31 -7.32
C THR A 24 8.11 7.54 -8.40
N GLN A 25 8.03 6.84 -9.53
CA GLN A 25 8.92 7.09 -10.66
C GLN A 25 8.68 8.46 -11.31
N LYS A 26 7.42 8.92 -11.39
CA LYS A 26 7.05 10.21 -12.01
C LYS A 26 7.24 11.43 -11.11
N THR A 27 7.33 11.28 -9.79
CA THR A 27 7.44 12.41 -8.84
C THR A 27 8.81 13.11 -8.89
N SER A 28 8.93 14.34 -8.38
CA SER A 28 10.25 14.98 -8.24
C SER A 28 11.14 14.24 -7.23
N PHE A 29 12.47 14.32 -7.37
CA PHE A 29 13.43 13.74 -6.43
C PHE A 29 13.20 14.21 -4.99
N GLN A 30 12.83 15.49 -4.79
CA GLN A 30 12.52 16.03 -3.46
C GLN A 30 11.29 15.37 -2.82
N LYS A 31 10.33 14.90 -3.63
CA LYS A 31 9.06 14.32 -3.16
C LYS A 31 9.01 12.79 -3.34
N ARG A 32 10.15 12.14 -3.55
CA ARG A 32 10.23 10.71 -3.89
C ARG A 32 9.62 9.77 -2.85
N PHE A 33 9.61 10.15 -1.57
CA PHE A 33 9.02 9.34 -0.50
C PHE A 33 7.54 9.62 -0.21
N TYR A 34 6.98 10.71 -0.76
CA TYR A 34 5.57 11.07 -0.52
C TYR A 34 4.60 9.95 -0.89
N PRO A 35 4.73 9.28 -2.05
CA PRO A 35 3.82 8.20 -2.40
C PRO A 35 3.88 7.02 -1.40
N ALA A 36 5.07 6.71 -0.87
CA ALA A 36 5.23 5.65 0.12
C ALA A 36 4.54 6.00 1.44
N PHE A 37 4.71 7.23 1.93
CA PHE A 37 4.01 7.70 3.13
C PHE A 37 2.49 7.79 2.93
N SER A 38 2.02 8.18 1.76
CA SER A 38 0.60 8.17 1.42
C SER A 38 0.00 6.77 1.46
N MET A 39 0.72 5.73 1.00
CA MET A 39 0.27 4.34 1.14
C MET A 39 0.20 3.87 2.60
N ILE A 40 1.17 4.26 3.43
CA ILE A 40 1.11 3.95 4.87
C ILE A 40 -0.14 4.58 5.50
N GLY A 41 -0.41 5.85 5.19
CA GLY A 41 -1.63 6.53 5.66
C GLY A 41 -2.90 5.81 5.22
N LEU A 42 -2.96 5.35 3.96
CA LEU A 42 -4.07 4.57 3.43
C LEU A 42 -4.26 3.25 4.19
N ALA A 43 -3.18 2.54 4.51
CA ALA A 43 -3.25 1.32 5.30
C ALA A 43 -3.82 1.59 6.71
N VAL A 44 -3.39 2.66 7.39
CA VAL A 44 -3.91 3.07 8.71
C VAL A 44 -5.40 3.37 8.65
N VAL A 45 -5.86 4.05 7.59
CA VAL A 45 -7.30 4.31 7.39
C VAL A 45 -8.08 3.01 7.21
N ILE A 46 -7.55 2.06 6.43
CA ILE A 46 -8.18 0.74 6.26
C ILE A 46 -8.25 -0.02 7.58
N PHE A 47 -7.19 0.00 8.39
CA PHE A 47 -7.21 -0.60 9.72
C PHE A 47 -8.33 0.01 10.57
N ALA A 48 -8.40 1.34 10.65
CA ALA A 48 -9.41 2.04 11.45
C ALA A 48 -10.84 1.71 10.98
N VAL A 49 -11.11 1.82 9.68
CA VAL A 49 -12.45 1.54 9.11
C VAL A 49 -12.86 0.10 9.35
N CYS A 50 -11.97 -0.88 9.09
CA CYS A 50 -12.26 -2.29 9.29
C CYS A 50 -12.50 -2.63 10.78
N TYR A 51 -11.82 -1.96 11.70
CA TYR A 51 -12.05 -2.12 13.14
C TYR A 51 -13.41 -1.56 13.55
N LEU A 52 -13.79 -0.38 13.04
CA LEU A 52 -15.07 0.27 13.33
C LEU A 52 -16.28 -0.55 12.86
N ILE A 53 -16.17 -1.25 11.73
CA ILE A 53 -17.26 -2.10 11.20
C ILE A 53 -17.24 -3.53 11.78
N GLY A 54 -16.42 -3.81 12.80
CA GLY A 54 -16.33 -5.13 13.43
C GLY A 54 -15.72 -6.22 12.54
N GLN A 55 -14.90 -5.85 11.55
CA GLN A 55 -14.24 -6.77 10.62
C GLN A 55 -12.70 -6.69 10.74
N PRO A 56 -12.12 -6.94 11.93
CA PRO A 56 -10.68 -6.76 12.16
C PRO A 56 -9.81 -7.67 11.28
N TYR A 57 -10.32 -8.84 10.87
CA TYR A 57 -9.59 -9.75 9.99
C TYR A 57 -9.39 -9.17 8.58
N LEU A 58 -10.36 -8.40 8.05
CA LEU A 58 -10.21 -7.69 6.78
C LEU A 58 -9.20 -6.56 6.92
N GLY A 59 -9.24 -5.83 8.03
CA GLY A 59 -8.29 -4.77 8.35
C GLY A 59 -6.86 -5.30 8.40
N ASN A 60 -6.63 -6.40 9.10
CA ASN A 60 -5.32 -7.04 9.19
C ASN A 60 -4.83 -7.55 7.83
N PHE A 61 -5.72 -8.15 7.04
CA PHE A 61 -5.37 -8.64 5.71
C PHE A 61 -5.05 -7.51 4.75
N PHE A 62 -5.96 -6.56 4.54
CA PHE A 62 -5.79 -5.45 3.59
C PHE A 62 -4.75 -4.44 4.07
N GLY A 63 -4.81 -4.04 5.34
CA GLY A 63 -3.84 -3.12 5.92
C GLY A 63 -2.44 -3.71 5.93
N GLY A 64 -2.29 -4.98 6.33
CA GLY A 64 -1.00 -5.66 6.34
C GLY A 64 -0.41 -5.86 4.94
N THR A 65 -1.23 -6.27 3.97
CA THR A 65 -0.77 -6.43 2.58
C THR A 65 -0.47 -5.08 1.91
N MET A 66 -1.21 -4.03 2.23
CA MET A 66 -0.96 -2.68 1.73
C MET A 66 0.32 -2.09 2.35
N LEU A 67 0.58 -2.33 3.64
CA LEU A 67 1.87 -2.01 4.27
C LEU A 67 3.03 -2.76 3.60
N PHE A 68 2.87 -4.05 3.30
CA PHE A 68 3.88 -4.81 2.55
C PHE A 68 4.09 -4.21 1.15
N GLY A 69 3.01 -3.81 0.48
CA GLY A 69 3.07 -3.13 -0.82
C GLY A 69 3.87 -1.82 -0.81
N THR A 70 4.02 -1.15 0.35
CA THR A 70 4.80 0.10 0.46
C THR A 70 6.29 -0.10 0.17
N VAL A 71 6.79 -1.34 0.28
CA VAL A 71 8.17 -1.69 -0.08
C VAL A 71 8.49 -1.28 -1.53
N LEU A 72 7.52 -1.40 -2.44
CA LEU A 72 7.69 -1.02 -3.84
C LEU A 72 7.99 0.48 -4.04
N PRO A 73 7.12 1.43 -3.60
CA PRO A 73 7.43 2.85 -3.70
C PRO A 73 8.63 3.25 -2.84
N PHE A 74 8.90 2.62 -1.70
CA PHE A 74 10.14 2.89 -0.94
C PHE A 74 11.39 2.51 -1.73
N MET A 75 11.39 1.33 -2.36
CA MET A 75 12.50 0.87 -3.21
C MET A 75 12.66 1.79 -4.43
N ALA A 76 11.56 2.18 -5.09
CA ALA A 76 11.59 3.14 -6.19
C ALA A 76 12.16 4.50 -5.77
N ALA A 77 11.79 4.99 -4.60
CA ALA A 77 12.30 6.24 -4.04
C ALA A 77 13.81 6.14 -3.75
N ALA A 78 14.25 5.03 -3.16
CA ALA A 78 15.66 4.78 -2.84
C ALA A 78 16.55 4.65 -4.09
N MET A 79 16.06 3.98 -5.14
CA MET A 79 16.77 3.83 -6.43
C MET A 79 16.81 5.13 -7.24
N LYS A 80 15.94 6.09 -6.93
CA LYS A 80 15.90 7.36 -7.65
C LYS A 80 17.18 8.14 -7.39
N LYS A 81 17.89 8.52 -8.46
CA LYS A 81 19.07 9.39 -8.40
C LYS A 81 18.66 10.85 -8.65
N LYS A 82 19.40 11.79 -8.05
CA LYS A 82 19.25 13.21 -8.34
C LYS A 82 19.68 13.42 -9.80
N LYS A 83 18.73 13.76 -10.68
CA LYS A 83 19.04 14.25 -12.02
C LYS A 83 19.69 15.61 -11.93
#